data_AF-A0A423MKC2-F1
#
_entry.id   AF-A0A423MKC2-F1
#
_cell.length_a   1.000
_cell.length_b   1.000
_cell.length_c   1.000
_cell.angle_alpha   90.00
_cell.angle_beta   90.00
_cell.angle_gamma   90.00
#
_symmetry.space_group_name_H-M   'P 1'
#
loop_
_entity.id
_entity.type
_entity.pdbx_description
1 polymer ?
#
loop_
_entity_poly.entity_id
_entity_poly.type
_entity_poly.pdbx_seq_one_letter_code
_entity_poly.pdbx_strand_id
1 'polypeptide(L)'
;MSALRKPIPEDNFLDTEPGQEWLTESVDDLLHRRHVEAPNPVGRSKVLVNADHLPEALADHMAANPDLDRYIEKILIELIRRKEGGILHAWAIEAVGGDPQIVRSLASDLVAVHANEYRDAKRESDRVERECGF
;
A
#
# COMPACT_ATOMS: atom_id res chain seq x y z
N MET A 1 -39.88 22.61 -7.41
CA MET A 1 -38.78 22.79 -6.44
C MET A 1 -38.16 21.43 -6.15
N SER A 2 -37.14 21.04 -6.90
CA SER A 2 -36.40 19.80 -6.62
C SER A 2 -35.54 20.01 -5.39
N ALA A 3 -35.82 19.24 -4.34
CA ALA A 3 -34.93 19.13 -3.19
C ALA A 3 -33.60 18.55 -3.68
N LEU A 4 -32.56 19.37 -3.66
CA LEU A 4 -31.17 18.93 -3.73
C LEU A 4 -30.97 17.92 -2.59
N ARG A 5 -30.99 16.62 -2.91
CA ARG A 5 -30.46 15.60 -2.00
C ARG A 5 -29.02 16.02 -1.73
N LYS A 6 -28.75 16.43 -0.48
CA LYS A 6 -27.39 16.60 0.01
C LYS A 6 -26.65 15.29 -0.31
N PRO A 7 -25.44 15.32 -0.90
CA PRO A 7 -24.64 14.11 -0.96
C PRO A 7 -24.46 13.63 0.48
N ILE A 8 -24.87 12.39 0.73
CA ILE A 8 -24.55 11.69 1.97
C ILE A 8 -23.02 11.74 2.06
N PRO A 9 -22.42 12.11 3.22
CA PRO A 9 -20.97 12.04 3.38
C PRO A 9 -20.54 10.66 2.91
N GLU A 10 -19.65 10.58 1.92
CA GLU A 10 -19.18 9.29 1.46
C GLU A 10 -18.48 8.61 2.64
N ASP A 11 -19.10 7.57 3.19
CA ASP A 11 -18.51 6.78 4.26
C ASP A 11 -17.08 6.39 3.85
N ASN A 12 -16.13 6.62 4.74
CA ASN A 12 -14.75 6.22 4.54
C ASN A 12 -14.75 4.72 4.22
N PHE A 13 -14.13 4.32 3.11
CA PHE A 13 -14.19 2.93 2.68
C PHE A 13 -13.69 1.97 3.77
N LEU A 14 -12.66 2.39 4.50
CA LEU A 14 -12.08 1.62 5.60
C LEU A 14 -13.02 1.46 6.81
N ASP A 15 -14.10 2.23 6.92
CA ASP A 15 -15.08 2.05 8.00
C ASP A 15 -16.06 0.89 7.70
N THR A 16 -15.93 0.26 6.52
CA THR A 16 -16.77 -0.87 6.07
C THR A 16 -16.02 -2.19 6.18
N GLU A 17 -16.75 -3.30 6.40
CA GLU A 17 -16.18 -4.65 6.42
C GLU A 17 -15.41 -4.99 5.12
N PRO A 18 -15.95 -4.75 3.91
CA PRO A 18 -15.18 -4.94 2.67
C PRO A 18 -13.91 -4.09 2.58
N GLY A 19 -13.93 -2.88 3.15
CA GLY A 19 -12.74 -2.02 3.19
C GLY A 19 -11.65 -2.53 4.13
N GLN A 20 -12.04 -3.12 5.28
CA GLN A 20 -11.10 -3.74 6.21
C GLN A 20 -10.51 -5.06 5.66
N GLU A 21 -11.33 -5.85 4.98
CA GLU A 21 -10.86 -7.05 4.26
C GLU A 21 -9.84 -6.67 3.18
N TRP A 22 -10.20 -5.71 2.32
CA TRP A 22 -9.30 -5.20 1.28
C TRP A 22 -7.98 -4.65 1.85
N LEU A 23 -8.04 -3.89 2.96
CA LEU A 23 -6.84 -3.36 3.63
C LEU A 23 -5.95 -4.51 4.11
N THR A 24 -6.54 -5.53 4.73
CA THR A 24 -5.80 -6.69 5.25
C THR A 24 -5.10 -7.45 4.12
N GLU A 25 -5.82 -7.76 3.04
CA GLU A 25 -5.26 -8.46 1.88
C GLU A 25 -4.16 -7.64 1.21
N SER A 26 -4.38 -6.34 1.02
CA SER A 26 -3.41 -5.43 0.39
C SER A 26 -2.14 -5.28 1.22
N VAL A 27 -2.27 -5.23 2.55
CA VAL A 27 -1.11 -5.23 3.46
C VAL A 27 -0.34 -6.53 3.33
N ASP A 28 -1.02 -7.68 3.33
CA ASP A 28 -0.38 -8.96 3.17
C ASP A 28 0.31 -9.06 1.79
N ASP A 29 -0.28 -8.54 0.71
CA ASP A 29 0.36 -8.47 -0.60
C ASP A 29 1.67 -7.66 -0.57
N LEU A 30 1.70 -6.48 0.07
CA LEU A 30 2.94 -5.69 0.23
C LEU A 30 4.00 -6.43 1.03
N LEU A 31 3.60 -7.12 2.11
CA LEU A 31 4.52 -7.93 2.91
C LEU A 31 5.12 -9.07 2.08
N HIS A 32 4.37 -9.60 1.11
CA HIS A 32 4.84 -10.60 0.14
C HIS A 32 5.51 -10.00 -1.11
N ARG A 33 5.88 -8.72 -1.09
CA ARG A 33 6.56 -8.01 -2.20
C ARG A 33 5.73 -7.92 -3.48
N ARG A 34 4.41 -7.86 -3.35
CA ARG A 34 3.48 -7.65 -4.47
C ARG A 34 3.02 -6.20 -4.51
N HIS A 35 2.60 -5.76 -5.69
CA HIS A 35 1.95 -4.46 -5.85
C HIS A 35 0.53 -4.54 -5.29
N VAL A 36 0.06 -3.43 -4.72
CA VAL A 36 -1.37 -3.25 -4.44
C VAL A 36 -1.98 -2.57 -5.64
N GLU A 37 -3.03 -3.17 -6.18
CA GLU A 37 -3.64 -2.74 -7.43
C GLU A 37 -5.13 -2.44 -7.28
N ALA A 38 -5.61 -1.48 -8.05
CA ALA A 38 -7.02 -1.24 -8.28
C ALA A 38 -7.45 -1.88 -9.61
N PRO A 39 -8.66 -2.46 -9.67
CA PRO A 39 -9.21 -2.98 -10.91
C PRO A 39 -9.41 -1.85 -11.94
N ASN A 40 -9.39 -2.22 -13.22
CA ASN A 40 -9.65 -1.29 -14.32
C ASN A 40 -10.64 -1.93 -15.29
N PRO A 41 -11.84 -1.35 -15.51
CA PRO A 41 -12.89 -1.96 -16.34
C PRO A 41 -12.49 -2.21 -17.80
N VAL A 42 -11.52 -1.46 -18.33
CA VAL A 42 -11.21 -1.44 -19.77
C VAL A 42 -9.77 -1.84 -20.07
N GLY A 43 -9.06 -2.45 -19.11
CA GLY A 43 -7.67 -2.80 -19.31
C GLY A 43 -6.98 -3.41 -18.10
N ARG A 44 -5.66 -3.20 -18.02
CA ARG A 44 -4.86 -3.70 -16.90
C ARG A 44 -5.17 -2.92 -15.62
N SER A 45 -5.10 -3.62 -14.50
CA SER A 45 -5.17 -3.05 -13.16
C SER A 45 -4.18 -1.88 -13.00
N LYS A 46 -4.57 -0.89 -12.21
CA LYS A 46 -3.77 0.27 -11.87
C LYS A 46 -2.99 -0.02 -10.59
N VAL A 47 -1.67 0.11 -10.62
CA VAL A 47 -0.85 0.02 -9.40
C VAL A 47 -1.14 1.23 -8.51
N LEU A 48 -1.64 0.97 -7.30
CA LEU A 48 -1.84 1.95 -6.24
C LEU A 48 -0.59 2.10 -5.39
N VAL A 49 -0.02 0.97 -4.93
CA VAL A 49 1.20 0.95 -4.13
C VAL A 49 2.20 0.00 -4.77
N ASN A 50 3.40 0.51 -5.05
CA ASN A 50 4.50 -0.32 -5.53
C ASN A 50 5.08 -1.15 -4.36
N ALA A 51 5.58 -2.35 -4.65
CA ALA A 51 6.19 -3.24 -3.66
C ALA A 51 7.44 -2.62 -3.00
N ASP A 52 8.11 -1.69 -3.71
CA ASP A 52 9.31 -1.00 -3.22
C ASP A 52 9.00 0.12 -2.23
N HIS A 53 7.75 0.60 -2.14
CA HIS A 53 7.39 1.68 -1.21
C HIS A 53 7.49 1.25 0.26
N LEU A 54 7.21 -0.02 0.59
CA LEU A 54 7.33 -0.52 1.96
C LEU A 54 8.80 -0.52 2.46
N PRO A 55 9.77 -1.07 1.71
CA PRO A 55 11.19 -0.86 1.98
C PRO A 55 11.60 0.59 2.22
N GLU A 56 11.15 1.50 1.36
CA GLU A 56 11.49 2.91 1.44
C GLU A 56 10.95 3.54 2.72
N ALA A 57 9.67 3.31 3.02
CA ALA A 57 9.04 3.79 4.25
C ALA A 57 9.73 3.26 5.51
N LEU A 58 10.20 2.02 5.48
CA LEU A 58 10.93 1.41 6.58
C LEU A 58 12.33 2.01 6.75
N ALA A 59 13.03 2.28 5.64
CA ALA A 59 14.32 2.97 5.66
C ALA A 59 14.19 4.40 6.23
N ASP A 60 13.11 5.10 5.88
CA ASP A 60 12.81 6.43 6.40
C ASP A 60 12.41 6.40 7.88
N HIS A 61 11.61 5.41 8.31
CA HIS A 61 11.29 5.19 9.73
C HIS A 61 12.55 4.96 10.57
N MET A 62 13.48 4.14 10.10
CA MET A 62 14.76 3.90 10.78
C MET A 62 15.65 5.13 10.80
N ALA A 63 15.67 5.91 9.72
CA ALA A 63 16.43 7.16 9.66
C ALA A 63 15.89 8.22 10.63
N ALA A 64 14.57 8.24 10.86
CA ALA A 64 13.92 9.12 11.82
C ALA A 64 14.13 8.69 13.28
N ASN A 65 14.40 7.41 13.53
CA ASN A 65 14.68 6.84 14.85
C ASN A 65 16.09 6.21 14.89
N PRO A 66 17.15 7.01 14.74
CA PRO A 66 18.50 6.46 14.60
C PRO A 66 18.98 5.84 15.90
N ASP A 67 19.28 4.55 15.88
CA ASP A 67 20.12 3.93 16.91
C ASP A 67 21.58 4.34 16.67
N LEU A 68 22.11 5.19 17.55
CA LEU A 68 23.41 5.86 17.39
C LEU A 68 24.59 4.88 17.37
N ASP A 69 24.43 3.68 17.93
CA ASP A 69 25.49 2.68 18.04
C ASP A 69 25.52 1.69 16.87
N ARG A 70 24.56 1.76 15.94
CA ARG A 70 24.43 0.74 14.90
C ARG A 70 24.78 1.25 13.50
N TYR A 71 26.07 1.08 13.14
CA TYR A 71 26.58 1.36 11.80
C TYR A 71 25.96 0.48 10.71
N ILE A 72 25.46 -0.71 11.07
CA ILE A 72 24.82 -1.65 10.14
C ILE A 72 23.52 -1.06 9.58
N GLU A 73 22.67 -0.48 10.42
CA GLU A 73 21.40 0.13 10.04
C GLU A 73 21.58 1.27 9.04
N LYS A 74 22.62 2.09 9.21
CA LYS A 74 22.98 3.14 8.24
C LYS A 74 23.35 2.57 6.87
N ILE A 75 24.09 1.45 6.84
CA ILE A 75 24.45 0.76 5.59
C ILE A 75 23.20 0.17 4.94
N LEU A 76 22.33 -0.47 5.72
CA LEU A 76 21.09 -1.08 5.21
C LEU A 76 20.13 -0.04 4.61
N ILE A 77 19.91 1.09 5.29
CA ILE A 77 19.10 2.21 4.79
C ILE A 77 19.65 2.70 3.44
N GLU A 78 20.97 2.85 3.34
CA GLU A 78 21.62 3.34 2.13
C GLU A 78 21.50 2.33 0.97
N LEU A 79 21.62 1.03 1.25
CA LEU A 79 21.42 -0.03 0.25
C LEU A 79 19.97 -0.09 -0.26
N ILE A 80 18.99 0.17 0.60
CA ILE A 80 17.58 0.28 0.20
C ILE A 80 17.40 1.50 -0.71
N ARG A 81 17.85 2.67 -0.27
CA ARG A 81 17.66 3.95 -1.01
C ARG A 81 18.30 3.97 -2.39
N ARG A 82 19.46 3.32 -2.55
CA ARG A 82 20.16 3.31 -3.84
C ARG A 82 19.43 2.53 -4.92
N LYS A 83 18.55 1.58 -4.57
CA LYS A 83 17.86 0.68 -5.51
C LYS A 83 18.79 -0.07 -6.49
N GLU A 84 20.10 -0.04 -6.23
CA GLU A 84 21.17 -0.57 -7.07
C GLU A 84 21.86 -1.71 -6.32
N GLY A 85 22.29 -2.74 -7.04
CA GLY A 85 23.03 -3.86 -6.45
C GLY A 85 22.22 -5.13 -6.18
N GLY A 86 20.99 -5.23 -6.72
CA GLY A 86 20.21 -6.47 -6.88
C GLY A 86 20.11 -7.32 -5.61
N ILE A 87 21.07 -8.23 -5.41
CA ILE A 87 21.14 -9.11 -4.25
C ILE A 87 21.39 -8.35 -2.93
N LEU A 88 22.23 -7.30 -2.95
CA LEU A 88 22.52 -6.50 -1.75
C LEU A 88 21.30 -5.66 -1.35
N HIS A 89 20.57 -5.16 -2.35
CA HIS A 89 19.31 -4.46 -2.14
C HIS A 89 18.25 -5.40 -1.55
N ALA A 90 18.06 -6.59 -2.13
CA ALA A 90 17.14 -7.60 -1.61
C ALA A 90 17.49 -8.05 -0.18
N TRP A 91 18.77 -8.31 0.11
CA TRP A 91 19.22 -8.67 1.46
C TRP A 91 19.06 -7.53 2.45
N ALA A 92 19.29 -6.28 2.04
CA ALA A 92 19.06 -5.13 2.91
C ALA A 92 17.57 -5.01 3.26
N ILE A 93 16.70 -5.18 2.27
CA ILE A 93 15.26 -5.22 2.42
C ILE A 93 14.79 -6.31 3.40
N GLU A 94 15.37 -7.52 3.32
CA GLU A 94 15.08 -8.63 4.24
C GLU A 94 15.61 -8.35 5.65
N ALA A 95 16.84 -7.86 5.77
CA ALA A 95 17.49 -7.58 7.06
C ALA A 95 16.82 -6.43 7.83
N VAL A 96 16.24 -5.47 7.11
CA VAL A 96 15.53 -4.32 7.66
C VAL A 96 14.15 -4.68 8.18
N GLY A 97 13.67 -5.92 7.96
CA GLY A 97 12.37 -6.44 8.38
C GLY A 97 11.97 -6.27 9.85
N GLY A 98 12.83 -5.76 10.73
CA GLY A 98 12.46 -4.98 11.92
C GLY A 98 11.51 -5.65 12.90
N ASP A 99 10.83 -4.85 13.72
CA ASP A 99 9.68 -5.29 14.51
C ASP A 99 8.50 -5.56 13.56
N PRO A 100 7.95 -6.79 13.52
CA PRO A 100 6.83 -7.13 12.64
C PRO A 100 5.61 -6.20 12.76
N GLN A 101 5.38 -5.62 13.95
CA GLN A 101 4.27 -4.68 14.16
C GLN A 101 4.52 -3.34 13.48
N ILE A 102 5.77 -2.84 13.52
CA ILE A 102 6.14 -1.60 12.84
C ILE A 102 6.01 -1.78 11.33
N VAL A 103 6.51 -2.90 10.79
CA VAL A 103 6.40 -3.18 9.35
C VAL A 103 4.94 -3.28 8.91
N ARG A 104 4.09 -3.99 9.66
CA ARG A 104 2.66 -4.09 9.34
C ARG A 104 1.94 -2.74 9.47
N SER A 105 2.30 -1.91 10.44
CA SER A 105 1.74 -0.55 10.58
C SER A 105 2.11 0.32 9.38
N LEU A 106 3.37 0.35 8.98
CA LEU A 106 3.82 1.13 7.82
C LEU A 106 3.17 0.66 6.52
N ALA A 107 3.03 -0.66 6.33
CA ALA A 107 2.29 -1.22 5.20
C ALA A 107 0.82 -0.78 5.23
N SER A 108 0.19 -0.79 6.41
CA SER A 108 -1.20 -0.35 6.56
C SER A 108 -1.37 1.12 6.22
N ASP A 109 -0.46 1.99 6.70
CA ASP A 109 -0.48 3.42 6.40
C ASP A 109 -0.31 3.71 4.90
N LEU A 110 0.61 2.99 4.24
CA LEU A 110 0.84 3.10 2.79
C LEU A 110 -0.42 2.72 1.99
N VAL A 111 -1.12 1.66 2.38
CA VAL A 111 -2.32 1.19 1.68
C VAL A 111 -3.54 2.07 1.98
N ALA A 112 -3.73 2.46 3.24
CA ALA A 112 -4.93 3.13 3.71
C ALA A 112 -5.22 4.44 2.95
N VAL A 113 -4.18 5.16 2.54
CA VAL A 113 -4.31 6.41 1.75
C VAL A 113 -5.02 6.19 0.41
N HIS A 114 -4.95 4.97 -0.15
CA HIS A 114 -5.56 4.62 -1.44
C HIS A 114 -6.93 3.94 -1.33
N ALA A 115 -7.50 3.83 -0.14
CA ALA A 115 -8.74 3.09 0.09
C ALA A 115 -9.93 3.60 -0.74
N ASN A 116 -10.14 4.91 -0.77
CA ASN A 116 -11.23 5.49 -1.56
C ASN A 116 -10.98 5.39 -3.06
N GLU A 117 -9.72 5.46 -3.49
CA GLU A 117 -9.34 5.27 -4.89
C GLU A 117 -9.63 3.84 -5.37
N TYR A 118 -9.27 2.84 -4.56
CA TYR A 118 -9.62 1.45 -4.83
C TYR A 118 -11.14 1.25 -4.89
N ARG A 119 -11.87 1.77 -3.89
CA ARG A 119 -13.34 1.68 -3.83
C ARG A 119 -13.99 2.21 -5.11
N ASP A 120 -13.56 3.38 -5.56
CA ASP A 120 -14.16 4.03 -6.73
C ASP A 120 -13.83 3.27 -8.02
N ALA A 121 -12.60 2.78 -8.15
CA ALA A 121 -12.20 1.91 -9.25
C ALA A 121 -12.98 0.58 -9.27
N LYS A 122 -13.18 -0.04 -8.10
CA LYS A 122 -13.96 -1.28 -7.96
C LYS A 122 -15.43 -1.06 -8.32
N ARG A 123 -16.06 0.01 -7.83
CA ARG A 123 -17.45 0.37 -8.18
C ARG A 123 -17.63 0.57 -9.68
N GLU A 124 -16.67 1.23 -10.32
CA GLU A 124 -16.70 1.43 -11.76
C GLU A 124 -16.54 0.11 -12.51
N SER A 125 -15.59 -0.74 -12.11
CA SER A 125 -15.41 -2.09 -12.66
C SER A 125 -16.70 -2.90 -12.57
N ASP A 126 -17.31 -2.97 -11.38
CA ASP A 126 -18.54 -3.72 -11.13
C ASP A 126 -19.75 -3.14 -11.89
N ARG A 127 -19.75 -1.84 -12.20
CA ARG A 127 -20.77 -1.22 -13.06
C ARG A 127 -20.62 -1.70 -14.51
N VAL A 128 -19.41 -1.63 -15.05
CA VAL A 128 -19.13 -2.05 -16.43
C VAL A 128 -19.39 -3.55 -16.61
N GLU A 129 -19.00 -4.38 -15.64
CA GLU A 129 -19.31 -5.83 -15.66
C GLU A 129 -20.82 -6.08 -15.74
N ARG A 130 -21.63 -5.35 -14.96
CA ARG A 130 -23.10 -5.46 -15.00
C ARG A 130 -23.71 -4.99 -16.31
N GLU A 131 -23.15 -3.96 -16.92
CA GLU A 131 -23.66 -3.39 -18.18
C GLU A 131 -23.26 -4.21 -19.41
N CYS A 132 -22.09 -4.84 -19.38
CA CYS A 132 -21.54 -5.59 -20.51
C CYS A 132 -21.73 -7.12 -20.42
N GLY A 133 -22.07 -7.66 -19.24
CA GLY A 133 -22.51 -9.05 -19.08
C GLY A 133 -21.44 -10.11 -19.37
N PHE A 134 -20.18 -9.85 -19.00
CA PHE A 134 -19.10 -10.84 -19.08
C PHE A 134 -19.27 -11.98 -18.08
#